data_AF-A0A7C2DM04-F1
#
_entry.id   AF-A0A7C2DM04-F1
#
_cell.length_a   1.000
_cell.length_b   1.000
_cell.length_c   1.000
_cell.angle_alpha   90.00
_cell.angle_beta   90.00
_cell.angle_gamma   90.00
#
_symmetry.space_group_name_H-M   'P 1'
#
loop_
_entity.id
_entity.type
_entity.pdbx_description
1 polymer ?
#
loop_
_entity_poly.entity_id
_entity_poly.type
_entity_poly.pdbx_seq_one_letter_code
_entity_poly.pdbx_strand_id
1 'polypeptide(L)'
;MDVVATVEGIAQGGVGGGLSGDCGRPQDADLGWGLGGLLVGDEWFNIAYGAASPAVATVSVTVGDGTEVADDVAGAGVWLVVVPAEPLDARSDFSQIRALDATGGVVAEVKPPSLVAYRQQAQAVGTGAAPNG
;
A
#
# COMPACT_ATOMS: atom_id res chain seq x y z
N MET A 1 -2.19 0.38 -19.09
CA MET A 1 -3.32 -0.55 -18.91
C MET A 1 -3.34 -0.88 -17.44
N ASP A 2 -4.33 -0.39 -16.71
CA ASP A 2 -4.45 -0.64 -15.27
C ASP A 2 -5.14 -1.98 -15.06
N VAL A 3 -4.44 -2.92 -14.42
CA VAL A 3 -5.04 -4.19 -14.01
C VAL A 3 -5.69 -3.96 -12.66
N VAL A 4 -6.96 -3.57 -12.68
CA VAL A 4 -7.80 -3.53 -11.48
C VAL A 4 -8.49 -4.89 -11.38
N ALA A 5 -8.06 -5.73 -10.45
CA ALA A 5 -8.88 -6.87 -10.07
C ALA A 5 -10.18 -6.32 -9.46
N THR A 6 -11.31 -6.90 -9.80
CA THR A 6 -12.60 -6.58 -9.17
C THR A 6 -13.20 -7.86 -8.62
N VAL A 7 -13.73 -7.81 -7.40
CA VAL A 7 -14.56 -8.88 -6.82
C VAL A 7 -15.84 -8.20 -6.35
N GLU A 8 -16.99 -8.71 -6.81
CA GLU A 8 -18.32 -8.18 -6.47
C GLU A 8 -18.53 -6.68 -6.76
N GLY A 9 -17.88 -6.16 -7.81
CA GLY A 9 -17.98 -4.73 -8.17
C GLY A 9 -17.13 -3.80 -7.30
N ILE A 10 -16.36 -4.35 -6.35
CA ILE A 10 -15.40 -3.61 -5.53
C ILE A 10 -14.02 -3.72 -6.19
N ALA A 11 -13.40 -2.57 -6.48
CA ALA A 11 -12.02 -2.51 -6.95
C ALA A 11 -11.09 -3.11 -5.88
N GLN A 12 -10.33 -4.14 -6.24
CA GLN A 12 -9.45 -4.90 -5.34
C GLN A 12 -8.20 -4.12 -4.90
N GLY A 13 -8.13 -2.82 -5.22
CA GLY A 13 -7.02 -1.95 -4.85
C GLY A 13 -5.82 -2.18 -5.75
N GLY A 14 -5.66 -1.30 -6.72
CA GLY A 14 -4.35 -0.94 -7.22
C GLY A 14 -4.17 0.54 -6.95
N VAL A 15 -3.49 0.90 -5.86
CA VAL A 15 -2.92 2.25 -5.74
C VAL A 15 -1.43 2.09 -6.01
N GLY A 16 -1.11 2.17 -7.30
CA GLY A 16 0.26 2.17 -7.76
C GLY A 16 1.00 3.36 -7.14
N GLY A 17 2.18 3.08 -6.61
CA GLY A 17 3.18 4.10 -6.43
C GLY A 17 3.50 4.74 -7.78
N GLY A 18 3.13 6.02 -7.93
CA GLY A 18 3.49 6.89 -9.03
C GLY A 18 2.27 7.33 -9.86
N LEU A 19 2.02 8.64 -9.89
CA LEU A 19 1.09 9.29 -10.80
C LEU A 19 1.62 9.26 -12.25
N SER A 20 1.85 8.07 -12.81
CA SER A 20 1.99 7.79 -14.25
C SER A 20 2.29 6.31 -14.49
N GLY A 21 1.39 5.39 -14.11
CA GLY A 21 1.30 4.07 -14.74
C GLY A 21 2.43 3.05 -14.52
N ASP A 22 3.29 3.21 -13.52
CA ASP A 22 4.34 2.22 -13.22
C ASP A 22 4.02 1.45 -11.94
N CYS A 23 3.49 0.24 -12.10
CA CYS A 23 3.38 -0.71 -11.01
C CYS A 23 4.79 -1.01 -10.44
N GLY A 24 5.13 -0.42 -9.30
CA GLY A 24 6.31 -0.80 -8.51
C GLY A 24 7.66 -0.26 -8.98
N ARG A 25 7.72 0.90 -9.66
CA ARG A 25 9.02 1.58 -9.85
C ARG A 25 9.45 2.36 -8.60
N PRO A 26 10.75 2.41 -8.27
CA PRO A 26 11.23 3.15 -7.11
C PRO A 26 10.94 4.64 -7.28
N GLN A 27 10.18 5.21 -6.35
CA GLN A 27 9.99 6.67 -6.24
C GLN A 27 11.18 7.33 -5.55
N ASP A 28 11.91 6.53 -4.78
CA ASP A 28 13.17 6.82 -4.12
C ASP A 28 14.20 5.78 -4.60
N ALA A 29 15.48 6.13 -4.71
CA ALA A 29 16.53 5.19 -5.11
C ALA A 29 16.67 4.03 -4.11
N ASP A 30 16.29 4.25 -2.85
CA ASP A 30 16.43 3.31 -1.76
C ASP A 30 15.15 2.55 -1.41
N LEU A 31 13.98 3.08 -1.80
CA LEU A 31 12.69 2.50 -1.44
C LEU A 31 11.66 2.61 -2.58
N GLY A 32 11.41 1.48 -3.24
CA GLY A 32 10.22 1.24 -4.05
C GLY A 32 9.07 0.68 -3.22
N TRP A 33 7.86 1.14 -3.50
CA TRP A 33 6.66 0.71 -2.79
C TRP A 33 5.42 0.73 -3.68
N GLY A 34 4.42 -0.04 -3.28
CA GLY A 34 3.09 -0.13 -3.87
C GLY A 34 2.10 -0.63 -2.82
N LEU A 35 0.82 -0.35 -3.06
CA LEU A 35 -0.26 -0.74 -2.16
C LEU A 35 -1.34 -1.51 -2.90
N GLY A 36 -1.96 -2.46 -2.19
CA GLY A 36 -3.07 -3.23 -2.71
C GLY A 36 -3.98 -3.74 -1.59
N GLY A 37 -4.96 -4.53 -1.99
CA GLY A 37 -5.76 -5.34 -1.09
C GLY A 37 -5.95 -6.75 -1.62
N LEU A 38 -6.32 -7.65 -0.72
CA LEU A 38 -6.65 -9.03 -1.05
C LEU A 38 -7.83 -9.48 -0.20
N LEU A 39 -8.79 -10.14 -0.83
CA LEU A 39 -9.87 -10.83 -0.13
C LEU A 39 -9.54 -12.34 -0.12
N VAL A 40 -9.44 -12.94 1.06
CA VAL A 40 -9.21 -14.38 1.22
C VAL A 40 -10.39 -14.95 2.02
N GLY A 41 -11.26 -15.71 1.33
CA GLY A 41 -12.55 -16.07 1.91
C GLY A 41 -13.39 -14.80 2.14
N ASP A 42 -13.83 -14.60 3.38
CA ASP A 42 -14.62 -13.43 3.79
C ASP A 42 -13.77 -12.36 4.52
N GLU A 43 -12.45 -12.55 4.59
CA GLU A 43 -11.54 -11.65 5.31
C GLU A 43 -10.73 -10.79 4.35
N TRP A 44 -10.71 -9.48 4.63
CA TRP A 44 -10.00 -8.50 3.83
C TRP A 44 -8.63 -8.16 4.43
N PHE A 45 -7.64 -8.02 3.55
CA PHE A 45 -6.28 -7.68 3.89
C PHE A 45 -5.81 -6.47 3.09
N ASN A 46 -5.08 -5.58 3.74
CA ASN A 46 -4.30 -4.55 3.07
C ASN A 46 -2.88 -5.04 2.87
N ILE A 47 -2.30 -4.71 1.72
CA ILE A 47 -0.96 -5.15 1.33
C ILE A 47 -0.11 -3.92 1.01
N ALA A 48 1.07 -3.83 1.63
CA ALA A 48 2.15 -2.93 1.24
C ALA A 48 3.30 -3.78 0.75
N TYR A 49 3.89 -3.43 -0.39
CA TYR A 49 4.93 -4.25 -1.01
C TYR A 49 5.90 -3.38 -1.78
N GLY A 50 7.09 -3.90 -2.06
CA GLY A 50 8.01 -3.18 -2.92
C GLY A 50 9.40 -3.77 -2.96
N ALA A 51 10.34 -2.90 -3.31
CA ALA A 51 11.76 -3.23 -3.37
C ALA A 51 12.57 -2.24 -2.54
N ALA A 52 13.68 -2.71 -1.97
CA ALA A 52 14.58 -1.92 -1.16
C ALA A 52 16.00 -2.02 -1.75
N SER A 53 16.77 -0.93 -1.70
CA SER A 53 18.16 -0.97 -2.15
C SER A 53 19.02 -1.79 -1.19
N PRO A 54 20.23 -2.23 -1.59
CA PRO A 54 21.15 -2.95 -0.72
C PRO A 54 21.61 -2.17 0.53
N ALA A 55 21.37 -0.86 0.59
CA ALA A 55 21.68 -0.03 1.75
C ALA A 55 20.63 -0.17 2.88
N VAL A 56 19.45 -0.69 2.56
CA VAL A 56 18.35 -0.88 3.49
C VAL A 56 18.47 -2.25 4.17
N ALA A 57 18.41 -2.25 5.50
CA ALA A 57 18.35 -3.46 6.30
C ALA A 57 16.90 -3.82 6.68
N THR A 58 16.05 -2.83 6.91
CA THR A 58 14.68 -3.07 7.38
C THR A 58 13.70 -2.14 6.69
N VAL A 59 12.51 -2.65 6.34
CA VAL A 59 11.37 -1.82 5.99
C VAL A 59 10.36 -1.88 7.13
N SER A 60 10.04 -0.72 7.71
CA SER A 60 9.00 -0.55 8.72
C SER A 60 7.76 0.08 8.09
N VAL A 61 6.60 -0.50 8.37
CA VAL A 61 5.29 -0.05 7.90
C VAL A 61 4.41 0.23 9.11
N THR A 62 3.91 1.46 9.18
CA THR A 62 2.97 1.89 10.21
C THR A 62 1.56 1.87 9.64
N VAL A 63 0.63 1.24 10.37
CA VAL A 63 -0.81 1.21 10.08
C VAL A 63 -1.49 2.42 10.74
N GLY A 64 -2.67 2.81 10.26
CA GLY A 64 -3.41 4.00 10.72
C GLY A 64 -3.89 3.93 12.17
N ASP A 65 -3.95 2.72 12.74
CA ASP A 65 -4.19 2.47 14.16
C ASP A 65 -2.94 2.64 15.05
N GLY A 66 -1.78 2.87 14.44
CA GLY A 66 -0.49 3.02 15.11
C GLY A 66 0.31 1.72 15.25
N THR A 67 -0.22 0.59 14.79
CA THR A 67 0.51 -0.68 14.74
C THR A 67 1.69 -0.56 13.78
N GLU A 68 2.87 -1.01 14.22
CA GLU A 68 4.09 -1.03 13.40
C GLU A 68 4.45 -2.48 13.07
N VAL A 69 4.71 -2.74 11.78
CA VAL A 69 5.17 -4.02 11.27
C VAL A 69 6.48 -3.80 10.55
N ALA A 70 7.52 -4.54 10.94
CA ALA A 70 8.84 -4.44 10.32
C ALA A 70 9.20 -5.76 9.62
N ASP A 71 9.80 -5.63 8.45
CA ASP A 71 10.34 -6.73 7.65
C ASP A 71 11.86 -6.55 7.49
N ASP A 72 12.63 -7.59 7.77
CA ASP A 72 14.08 -7.59 7.57
C ASP A 72 14.37 -7.94 6.10
N VAL A 73 14.89 -6.95 5.38
CA VAL A 73 15.07 -7.00 3.93
C VAL A 73 16.54 -7.08 3.54
N ALA A 74 17.44 -7.25 4.50
CA ALA A 74 18.88 -7.23 4.30
C ALA A 74 19.29 -8.24 3.22
N GLY A 75 19.69 -7.72 2.06
CA GLY A 75 20.16 -8.51 0.91
C GLY A 75 19.07 -9.14 0.03
N ALA A 76 17.80 -9.15 0.45
CA ALA A 76 16.69 -9.71 -0.36
C ALA A 76 16.13 -8.68 -1.36
N GLY A 77 16.17 -7.40 -1.01
CA GLY A 77 15.77 -6.29 -1.88
C GLY A 77 14.30 -6.23 -2.28
N VAL A 78 13.45 -7.17 -1.82
CA VAL A 78 12.00 -7.19 -1.98
C VAL A 78 11.36 -7.39 -0.62
N TRP A 79 10.23 -6.73 -0.38
CA TRP A 79 9.53 -6.75 0.90
C TRP A 79 8.02 -6.78 0.70
N LEU A 80 7.32 -7.36 1.68
CA LEU A 80 5.87 -7.53 1.64
C LEU A 80 5.29 -7.54 3.05
N VAL A 81 4.41 -6.59 3.33
CA VAL A 81 3.61 -6.52 4.56
C VAL A 81 2.14 -6.74 4.22
N VAL A 82 1.54 -7.72 4.89
CA VAL A 82 0.11 -8.04 4.77
C VAL A 82 -0.52 -7.90 6.15
N VAL A 83 -1.57 -7.09 6.26
CA VAL A 83 -2.28 -6.86 7.53
C VAL A 83 -3.78 -7.10 7.35
N PRO A 84 -4.47 -7.71 8.33
CA PRO A 84 -5.92 -7.71 8.37
C PRO A 84 -6.44 -6.27 8.32
N ALA A 85 -7.52 -6.04 7.58
CA ALA A 85 -8.02 -4.71 7.35
C ALA A 85 -9.54 -4.69 7.17
N GLU A 86 -10.16 -3.63 7.65
CA GLU A 86 -11.55 -3.32 7.35
C GLU A 86 -11.59 -2.45 6.07
N PRO A 87 -12.25 -2.87 4.97
CA PRO A 87 -12.13 -2.24 3.65
C PRO A 87 -12.43 -0.74 3.62
N LEU A 88 -13.28 -0.26 4.54
CA LEU A 88 -13.79 1.10 4.61
C LEU A 88 -13.37 1.87 5.89
N ASP A 89 -12.55 1.29 6.76
CA ASP A 89 -12.06 1.95 7.97
C ASP A 89 -10.62 2.47 7.76
N ALA A 90 -10.46 3.79 7.77
CA ALA A 90 -9.17 4.46 7.58
C ALA A 90 -8.11 4.08 8.63
N ARG A 91 -8.50 3.53 9.79
CA ARG A 91 -7.53 2.96 10.75
C ARG A 91 -6.76 1.77 10.18
N SER A 92 -7.28 1.13 9.14
CA SER A 92 -6.61 0.03 8.45
C SER A 92 -5.65 0.49 7.34
N ASP A 93 -5.61 1.78 7.00
CA ASP A 93 -4.69 2.30 5.99
C ASP A 93 -3.24 2.20 6.46
N PHE A 94 -2.30 2.13 5.51
CA PHE A 94 -0.90 2.38 5.83
C PHE A 94 -0.70 3.89 5.98
N SER A 95 -0.14 4.32 7.09
CA SER A 95 0.09 5.73 7.41
C SER A 95 1.53 6.17 7.12
N GLN A 96 2.48 5.23 7.15
CA GLN A 96 3.89 5.51 6.91
C GLN A 96 4.64 4.24 6.47
N ILE A 97 5.62 4.40 5.59
CA ILE A 97 6.59 3.35 5.25
C ILE A 97 7.99 3.97 5.37
N ARG A 98 8.90 3.27 6.06
CA ARG A 98 10.28 3.69 6.32
C ARG A 98 11.25 2.61 5.86
N ALA A 99 12.30 3.01 5.16
CA ALA A 99 13.48 2.20 4.96
C ALA A 99 14.53 2.60 6.00
N LEU A 100 15.05 1.59 6.72
CA LEU A 100 16.04 1.76 7.78
C LEU A 100 17.35 1.10 7.37
N ASP A 101 18.48 1.77 7.61
CA ASP A 101 19.80 1.18 7.48
C ASP A 101 20.11 0.22 8.64
N ALA A 102 21.27 -0.45 8.58
CA ALA A 102 21.70 -1.41 9.60
C ALA A 102 21.95 -0.79 11.00
N THR A 103 21.95 0.53 11.12
CA THR A 103 22.06 1.26 12.40
C THR A 103 20.70 1.65 12.97
N GLY A 104 19.61 1.39 12.23
CA GLY A 104 18.26 1.87 12.54
C GLY A 104 18.00 3.30 12.08
N GLY A 105 18.92 3.90 11.31
CA GLY A 105 18.75 5.23 10.73
C GLY A 105 17.75 5.20 9.56
N VAL A 106 16.86 6.18 9.50
CA VAL A 106 15.89 6.31 8.39
C VAL A 106 16.63 6.83 7.15
N VAL A 107 16.64 6.04 6.08
CA VAL A 107 17.25 6.42 4.79
C VAL A 107 16.22 6.85 3.75
N ALA A 108 14.99 6.33 3.85
CA ALA A 108 13.85 6.82 3.08
C ALA A 108 12.58 6.73 3.92
N GLU A 109 11.65 7.68 3.70
CA GLU A 109 10.34 7.70 4.35
C GLU A 109 9.28 8.18 3.37
N VAL A 110 8.14 7.50 3.36
CA VAL A 110 6.99 7.90 2.57
C VAL A 110 5.70 7.83 3.39
N LYS A 111 4.78 8.73 3.07
CA LYS A 111 3.40 8.73 3.56
C LYS A 111 2.49 8.29 2.41
N PRO A 112 2.08 7.01 2.38
CA PRO A 112 1.23 6.51 1.30
C PRO A 112 -0.15 7.21 1.28
N PRO A 113 -0.82 7.24 0.12
CA PRO A 113 -2.22 7.64 0.04
C PRO A 113 -3.14 6.63 0.74
N SER A 114 -4.33 7.09 1.15
CA SER A 114 -5.36 6.24 1.75
C SER A 114 -5.97 5.27 0.73
N LEU A 115 -5.89 3.97 1.01
CA LEU A 115 -6.57 2.93 0.24
C LEU A 115 -8.08 3.01 0.45
N VAL A 116 -8.51 3.33 1.67
CA VAL A 116 -9.91 3.49 2.03
C VAL A 116 -10.56 4.64 1.25
N ALA A 117 -9.91 5.80 1.15
CA ALA A 117 -10.44 6.92 0.38
C ALA A 117 -10.60 6.56 -1.12
N TYR A 118 -9.64 5.82 -1.67
CA TYR A 118 -9.74 5.32 -3.04
C TYR A 118 -10.93 4.36 -3.21
N ARG A 119 -11.14 3.43 -2.28
CA ARG A 119 -12.27 2.49 -2.30
C ARG A 119 -13.61 3.20 -2.16
N GLN A 120 -13.72 4.19 -1.27
CA GLN A 120 -14.93 4.99 -1.09
C GLN A 120 -15.29 5.76 -2.37
N GLN A 121 -14.30 6.34 -3.05
CA GLN A 121 -14.51 6.98 -4.35
C GLN A 121 -14.99 5.99 -5.41
N ALA A 122 -14.35 4.81 -5.50
CA ALA A 122 -14.75 3.77 -6.44
C ALA A 122 -16.19 3.26 -6.19
N GLN A 123 -16.59 3.10 -4.92
CA GLN A 123 -17.96 2.72 -4.57
C GLN A 123 -18.97 3.79 -4.98
N ALA A 124 -18.68 5.07 -4.72
CA ALA A 124 -19.56 6.17 -5.10
C ALA A 124 -19.81 6.22 -6.63
N VAL A 125 -18.80 5.88 -7.43
CA VAL A 125 -18.91 5.78 -8.90
C VAL A 125 -19.67 4.52 -9.33
N GLY A 126 -19.46 3.39 -8.66
CA GLY A 126 -20.15 2.12 -8.95
C GLY A 126 -21.64 2.10 -8.62
N THR A 127 -22.11 2.95 -7.69
CA THR A 127 -23.52 3.02 -7.27
C THR A 127 -24.39 4.00 -8.07
N GLY A 128 -23.87 4.67 -9.09
CA GLY A 128 -24.71 5.46 -10.01
C GLY A 128 -25.30 6.74 -9.43
N ALA A 129 -24.46 7.63 -8.89
CA ALA A 129 -24.81 9.06 -8.85
C ALA A 129 -24.42 9.70 -10.20
N ALA A 130 -25.33 9.67 -11.17
CA ALA A 130 -25.22 10.55 -12.33
C ALA A 130 -25.19 12.01 -11.84
N PRO A 131 -24.26 12.86 -12.31
CA PRO A 131 -24.29 14.27 -11.98
C PRO A 131 -25.57 14.88 -12.59
N ASN A 132 -26.47 15.34 -11.74
CA ASN A 132 -27.58 16.18 -12.16
C ASN A 132 -26.99 17.52 -12.62
N GLY A 133 -27.09 17.80 -13.92
CA GLY A 133 -27.27 19.14 -14.50
C GLY A 133 -26.13 20.13 -14.38
#